data_AF-A0A9P6XQY7-F1
#
_entry.id   AF-A0A9P6XQY7-F1
#
_cell.length_a   1.000
_cell.length_b   1.000
_cell.length_c   1.000
_cell.angle_alpha   90.00
_cell.angle_beta   90.00
_cell.angle_gamma   90.00
#
_symmetry.space_group_name_H-M   'P 1'
#
loop_
_entity.id
_entity.type
_entity.pdbx_description
1 polymer ?
#
loop_
_entity_poly.entity_id
_entity_poly.type
_entity_poly.pdbx_seq_one_letter_code
_entity_poly.pdbx_strand_id
1 'polypeptide(L)'
;MLARLPVLFALHAGNDPVQEARCGISVDPGEVGAIAEGLRTLAALSEPERAAMGERGHAYVLTHHSYEALAQAYLQLDQPREQ
;
A
#
# COMPACT_ATOMS: atom_id res chain seq x y z
N MET A 1 -2.28 6.06 0.28
CA MET A 1 -2.28 5.78 -1.19
C MET A 1 -3.25 6.70 -1.91
N LEU A 2 -3.08 6.94 -3.22
CA LEU A 2 -3.55 8.07 -4.09
C LEU A 2 -4.01 9.38 -3.41
N ALA A 3 -4.96 9.35 -2.48
CA ALA A 3 -5.31 10.49 -1.62
C ALA A 3 -4.22 10.92 -0.61
N ARG A 4 -3.01 10.34 -0.65
CA ARG A 4 -1.89 10.64 0.28
C ARG A 4 -2.23 10.49 1.77
N LEU A 5 -3.10 9.54 2.10
CA LEU A 5 -3.40 9.17 3.49
C LEU A 5 -2.73 7.83 3.86
N PRO A 6 -2.31 7.65 5.12
CA PRO A 6 -2.01 6.33 5.69
C PRO A 6 -3.19 5.37 5.55
N VAL A 7 -2.90 4.08 5.44
CA VAL A 7 -3.93 3.04 5.25
C VAL A 7 -3.84 1.99 6.35
N LEU A 8 -4.98 1.57 6.90
CA LEU A 8 -5.08 0.33 7.65
C LEU A 8 -5.61 -0.75 6.71
N PHE A 9 -4.84 -1.83 6.56
CA PHE A 9 -5.12 -2.92 5.63
C PHE A 9 -5.50 -4.17 6.41
N ALA A 10 -6.80 -4.44 6.47
CA ALA A 10 -7.36 -5.60 7.15
C ALA A 10 -7.96 -6.54 6.11
N LEU A 11 -7.12 -7.20 5.33
CA LEU A 11 -7.56 -8.15 4.30
C LEU A 11 -6.49 -9.20 4.00
N HIS A 12 -6.92 -10.39 3.58
CA HIS A 12 -6.04 -11.44 3.06
C HIS A 12 -6.10 -11.43 1.52
N ALA A 13 -5.03 -10.95 0.88
CA ALA A 13 -4.82 -10.97 -0.57
C ALA A 13 -3.46 -11.59 -0.90
N GLY A 14 -3.21 -11.84 -2.20
CA GLY A 14 -1.93 -12.36 -2.67
C GLY A 14 -0.78 -11.36 -2.57
N ASN A 15 -1.06 -10.08 -2.35
CA ASN A 15 -0.09 -9.01 -2.17
C ASN A 15 -0.51 -8.08 -1.02
N ASP A 16 0.45 -7.31 -0.49
CA ASP A 16 0.20 -6.33 0.56
C ASP A 16 0.85 -4.99 0.17
N PRO A 17 0.15 -4.19 -0.66
CA PRO A 17 0.70 -2.91 -1.12
C PRO A 17 0.91 -1.93 0.03
N VAL A 18 0.25 -2.10 1.18
CA VAL A 18 0.42 -1.22 2.34
C VAL A 18 1.77 -1.47 3.01
N GLN A 19 2.14 -2.73 3.22
CA GLN A 19 3.46 -3.11 3.75
C GLN A 19 4.57 -2.85 2.74
N GLU A 20 4.37 -3.22 1.47
CA GLU A 20 5.35 -3.03 0.40
C GLU A 20 5.70 -1.54 0.23
N ALA A 21 4.69 -0.66 0.24
CA ALA A 21 4.88 0.79 0.20
C ALA A 21 5.27 1.40 1.55
N ARG A 22 5.26 0.64 2.65
CA ARG A 22 5.44 1.11 4.03
C ARG A 22 4.53 2.29 4.36
N CYS A 23 3.29 2.27 3.88
CA CYS A 23 2.38 3.42 3.91
C CYS A 23 1.21 3.26 4.88
N GLY A 24 1.36 2.36 5.86
CA GLY A 24 0.30 2.04 6.79
C GLY A 24 0.60 0.82 7.65
N ILE A 25 -0.46 0.20 8.16
CA ILE A 25 -0.41 -0.97 9.03
C ILE A 25 -1.29 -2.05 8.41
N SER A 26 -0.78 -3.26 8.31
CA SER A 26 -1.58 -4.43 7.94
C SER A 26 -1.86 -5.29 9.16
N VAL A 27 -3.10 -5.78 9.25
CA VAL A 27 -3.61 -6.59 10.36
C VAL A 27 -4.47 -7.72 9.82
N ASP A 28 -4.64 -8.78 10.61
CA ASP A 28 -5.61 -9.82 10.28
C ASP A 28 -7.05 -9.23 10.32
N PRO A 29 -7.87 -9.43 9.27
CA PRO A 29 -9.26 -8.96 9.24
C PRO A 29 -10.16 -9.50 10.35
N GLY A 30 -9.87 -10.69 10.90
CA GLY A 30 -10.64 -11.31 11.97
C GLY A 30 -10.32 -10.75 13.37
N GLU A 31 -9.18 -10.07 13.52
CA GLU A 31 -8.67 -9.63 14.81
C GLU A 31 -9.10 -8.19 15.13
N VAL A 32 -10.32 -8.03 15.62
CA VAL A 32 -10.91 -6.72 15.98
C VAL A 32 -10.01 -5.89 16.90
N GLY A 33 -9.33 -6.54 17.85
CA GLY A 33 -8.39 -5.89 18.75
C GLY A 33 -7.20 -5.27 18.01
N ALA A 34 -6.64 -5.97 17.02
CA ALA A 34 -5.54 -5.50 16.20
C ALA A 34 -5.96 -4.34 15.29
N ILE A 35 -7.16 -4.38 14.72
CA ILE A 35 -7.72 -3.27 13.92
C ILE A 35 -7.84 -2.01 14.78
N ALA A 36 -8.43 -2.13 15.97
CA ALA A 36 -8.60 -0.99 16.87
C ALA A 36 -7.24 -0.41 17.31
N GLU A 37 -6.25 -1.26 17.56
CA GLU A 37 -4.91 -0.81 17.95
C GLU A 37 -4.15 -0.17 16.78
N GLY A 38 -4.29 -0.70 15.57
CA GLY A 38 -3.74 -0.10 14.36
C GLY A 38 -4.31 1.31 14.12
N LEU A 39 -5.63 1.50 14.29
CA LEU A 39 -6.25 2.83 14.20
C LEU A 39 -5.70 3.78 15.26
N ARG A 40 -5.58 3.35 16.52
CA ARG A 40 -5.00 4.17 17.59
C ARG A 40 -3.56 4.55 17.30
N THR A 41 -2.76 3.60 16.80
CA THR A 41 -1.37 3.83 16.41
C THR A 41 -1.27 4.92 15.33
N LEU A 42 -2.05 4.80 14.25
CA LEU A 42 -2.08 5.79 13.18
C LEU A 42 -2.57 7.18 13.65
N ALA A 43 -3.54 7.21 14.56
CA ALA A 43 -4.06 8.46 15.14
C ALA A 43 -3.04 9.15 16.06
N ALA A 44 -2.20 8.37 16.76
CA ALA A 44 -1.17 8.88 17.67
C ALA A 44 0.07 9.45 16.96
N LEU A 45 0.28 9.11 15.68
CA LEU A 45 1.35 9.71 14.87
C LEU A 45 1.20 11.24 14.80
N SER A 46 2.31 11.94 14.70
CA SER A 46 2.29 13.37 14.37
C SER A 46 1.81 13.59 12.93
N GLU A 47 1.38 14.81 12.62
CA GLU A 47 0.98 15.18 11.27
C GLU A 47 2.10 14.97 10.22
N PRO A 48 3.38 15.34 10.48
CA PRO A 48 4.47 15.05 9.55
C PRO A 48 4.68 13.55 9.31
N GLU A 49 4.54 12.71 10.33
CA GLU A 49 4.69 11.25 10.19
C GLU A 49 3.56 10.67 9.32
N ARG A 50 2.32 11.12 9.54
CA ARG A 50 1.17 10.72 8.70
C ARG A 50 1.35 11.19 7.25
N ALA A 51 1.81 12.42 7.04
CA ALA A 51 2.04 12.96 5.71
C ALA A 51 3.14 12.16 4.97
N ALA A 52 4.28 11.92 5.63
CA ALA A 52 5.36 11.13 5.05
C ALA A 52 4.91 9.71 4.71
N MET A 53 4.07 9.10 5.55
CA MET A 53 3.49 7.78 5.29
C MET A 53 2.53 7.80 4.10
N GLY A 54 1.67 8.82 4.02
CA GLY A 54 0.78 9.05 2.89
C GLY A 54 1.50 9.23 1.55
N GLU A 55 2.59 10.01 1.54
CA GLU A 55 3.41 10.25 0.34
C GLU A 55 4.07 8.97 -0.18
N ARG A 56 4.58 8.10 0.71
CA ARG A 56 5.11 6.80 0.29
C ARG A 56 4.06 5.97 -0.45
N GLY A 57 2.84 5.92 0.07
CA GLY A 57 1.75 5.20 -0.57
C GLY A 57 1.30 5.84 -1.89
N HIS A 58 1.35 7.17 -2.01
CA HIS A 58 1.05 7.85 -3.27
C HIS A 58 2.12 7.55 -4.32
N ALA A 59 3.40 7.68 -3.96
CA ALA A 59 4.52 7.37 -4.84
C ALA A 59 4.45 5.92 -5.35
N TYR A 60 4.22 4.95 -4.46
CA TYR A 60 4.10 3.54 -4.81
C TYR A 60 2.98 3.27 -5.83
N VAL A 61 1.82 3.91 -5.68
CA VAL A 61 0.71 3.77 -6.65
C VAL A 61 1.11 4.31 -8.01
N LEU A 62 1.73 5.50 -8.09
CA LEU A 62 2.13 6.07 -9.37
C LEU A 62 3.15 5.21 -10.10
N THR A 63 4.07 4.57 -9.37
CA THR A 63 5.14 3.76 -9.95
C THR A 63 4.72 2.35 -10.33
N HIS A 64 3.78 1.71 -9.60
CA HIS A 64 3.43 0.29 -9.82
C HIS A 64 2.00 0.07 -10.30
N HIS A 65 1.09 1.00 -10.03
CA HIS A 65 -0.36 0.79 -10.21
C HIS A 65 -1.03 1.90 -11.03
N SER A 66 -0.26 2.77 -11.67
CA SER A 66 -0.77 3.65 -12.71
C SER A 66 -1.14 2.85 -13.96
N TYR A 67 -2.08 3.36 -14.76
CA TYR A 67 -2.40 2.72 -16.05
C TYR A 67 -1.17 2.58 -16.96
N GLU A 68 -0.26 3.55 -16.92
CA GLU A 68 1.00 3.48 -17.66
C GLU A 68 1.90 2.34 -17.17
N ALA A 69 2.12 2.24 -15.86
CA ALA A 69 2.92 1.15 -15.28
C ALA A 69 2.31 -0.23 -15.57
N LEU A 70 0.99 -0.35 -15.45
CA LEU A 70 0.27 -1.59 -15.77
C LEU A 70 0.39 -1.92 -17.26
N ALA A 71 0.18 -0.97 -18.16
CA ALA A 71 0.32 -1.20 -19.60
C ALA A 71 1.73 -1.70 -19.95
N GLN A 72 2.78 -1.10 -19.38
CA GLN A 72 4.16 -1.56 -19.56
C GLN A 72 4.39 -2.98 -19.02
N ALA A 73 3.88 -3.29 -17.83
CA ALA A 73 3.98 -4.63 -17.25
C ALA A 73 3.29 -5.68 -18.14
N TYR A 74 2.14 -5.35 -18.72
CA TYR A 74 1.44 -6.24 -19.66
C TYR A 74 2.22 -6.45 -20.96
N LEU A 75 2.82 -5.40 -21.54
CA LEU A 75 3.66 -5.53 -22.73
C LEU A 75 4.89 -6.43 -22.49
N GLN A 76 5.43 -6.45 -21.27
CA GLN A 76 6.54 -7.34 -20.92
C GLN A 76 6.15 -8.83 -20.89
N LEU A 77 4.86 -9.15 -20.64
CA LEU A 77 4.38 -10.53 -20.68
C LEU A 77 4.37 -11.12 -22.10
N ASP A 78 4.31 -10.27 -23.12
CA ASP A 78 4.30 -10.66 -24.54
C ASP A 78 5.72 -10.83 -25.12
N GLN A 79 6.77 -10.53 -24.34
CA GLN A 79 8.14 -10.76 -24.81
C GLN A 79 8.49 -12.25 -24.72
N PRO A 80 9.08 -12.84 -25.78
CA PRO A 80 9.53 -14.22 -25.75
C PRO A 80 10.57 -14.37 -24.63
N ARG A 81 10.29 -15.27 -23.70
CA ARG A 81 11.24 -15.66 -22.67
C ARG A 81 12.43 -16.31 -23.36
N GLU A 82 13.58 -15.63 -23.40
CA GLU A 82 14.84 -16.27 -23.77
C GLU A 82 15.12 -17.40 -22.76
N GLN A 83 15.26 -18.63 -23.29
CA GLN A 83 15.59 -19.83 -22.53
C GLN A 83 17.10 -19.98 -22.39
#